data_AF-A0AAW9DP59-F1
#
_entry.id   AF-A0AAW9DP59-F1
#
_cell.length_a   1.000
_cell.length_b   1.000
_cell.length_c   1.000
_cell.angle_alpha   90.00
_cell.angle_beta   90.00
_cell.angle_gamma   90.00
#
_symmetry.space_group_name_H-M   'P 1'
#
loop_
_entity.id
_entity.type
_entity.pdbx_description
1 polymer ?
#
loop_
_entity_poly.entity_id
_entity_poly.type
_entity_poly.pdbx_seq_one_letter_code
_entity_poly.pdbx_strand_id
1 'polypeptide(L)'
;MSSTGIGYAASGSHPDKDSTTPKPTLGTSQGTTPSAAANKQEAALDPNNPYARLYIPQNAPTGADAQIPPDGWTHAYGKPSHNAAFPVPASAPAWIRNGVKWNFPEARAWPLSDNEPYGAKIYGIREALPVQTQFYGNALGVAFAKGVVYAESDDMFAYAINAQTGKLIWRTSPVGNYLMGNPVVVKKLVYLSAGSVSFNFANVVAFKNDPSKAARGLDISYNGVYAVSRKTGKLKWYFATRGEAMPTPAYDNGKLFITTGTGNAYAIDAETGKQVWKNHLGGIANMSSPAVYKGHVFVAMSVKPYLYSLDAKTGKVAWKGTIPKAANTGMGDVSPVVSDGVVVQDAVSDVRTTNGKGTMNTTVRAWNAKTGKVLWTDKMGRGPKVPAFKGGVPMVHDGVVYVGSPVTSDYVALNLKTGKQLWRWNVPNAGPAGAARGAPTYYKGTLYVSTGPSVYALDPKTGKEIHSVHVGGRFGIVSPAIIGGTVFLGNSWDWVNALPLHDINPNYKG
;
A
#
# COMPACT_ATOMS: atom_id res chain seq x y z
N MET A 1 -34.45 -49.64 -28.88
CA MET A 1 -35.08 -48.40 -28.38
C MET A 1 -34.10 -47.26 -28.64
N SER A 2 -34.62 -46.22 -29.27
CA SER A 2 -33.93 -45.23 -30.10
C SER A 2 -32.93 -44.33 -29.37
N SER A 3 -31.73 -44.22 -29.94
CA SER A 3 -30.76 -43.14 -29.74
C SER A 3 -31.07 -41.98 -30.70
N THR A 4 -31.15 -40.75 -30.19
CA THR A 4 -31.16 -39.54 -31.01
C THR A 4 -29.99 -38.64 -30.64
N GLY A 5 -28.93 -38.72 -31.46
CA GLY A 5 -28.05 -37.60 -31.72
C GLY A 5 -28.61 -36.82 -32.91
N ILE A 6 -28.52 -35.48 -32.87
CA ILE A 6 -28.82 -34.63 -34.03
C ILE A 6 -27.61 -33.75 -34.27
N GLY A 7 -27.03 -33.93 -35.46
CA GLY A 7 -25.85 -33.23 -35.96
C GLY A 7 -26.19 -31.91 -36.64
N TYR A 8 -25.12 -31.14 -36.85
CA TYR A 8 -25.07 -29.92 -37.65
C TYR A 8 -25.33 -30.20 -39.13
N ALA A 9 -26.07 -29.31 -39.79
CA ALA A 9 -25.97 -29.09 -41.22
C ALA A 9 -26.11 -27.59 -41.52
N ALA A 10 -25.15 -27.08 -42.29
CA ALA A 10 -25.17 -25.74 -42.87
C ALA A 10 -25.92 -25.77 -44.20
N SER A 11 -26.73 -24.75 -44.45
CA SER A 11 -27.10 -24.34 -45.82
C SER A 11 -27.32 -22.83 -45.83
N GLY A 12 -26.70 -22.16 -46.80
CA GLY A 12 -26.85 -20.74 -47.03
C GLY A 12 -27.88 -20.46 -48.13
N SER A 13 -28.48 -19.28 -48.06
CA SER A 13 -28.83 -18.44 -49.22
C SER A 13 -29.33 -17.08 -48.72
N HIS A 14 -28.67 -16.01 -49.15
CA HIS A 14 -29.14 -14.62 -49.02
C HIS A 14 -30.47 -14.40 -49.74
N PRO A 15 -31.25 -13.39 -49.28
CA PRO A 15 -31.30 -12.17 -50.08
C PRO A 15 -31.14 -10.88 -49.25
N ASP A 16 -30.39 -9.94 -49.81
CA ASP A 16 -30.30 -8.55 -49.37
C ASP A 16 -31.66 -7.85 -49.41
N LYS A 17 -31.98 -7.07 -48.38
CA LYS A 17 -32.71 -5.79 -48.46
C LYS A 17 -32.44 -4.95 -47.21
N ASP A 18 -31.94 -3.74 -47.46
CA ASP A 18 -31.91 -2.52 -46.65
C ASP A 18 -32.13 -2.61 -45.13
N SER A 19 -31.06 -2.37 -44.37
CA SER A 19 -31.16 -1.47 -43.21
C SER A 19 -29.84 -0.72 -42.99
N THR A 20 -29.87 0.59 -43.22
CA THR A 20 -28.81 1.53 -42.87
C THR A 20 -28.73 1.66 -41.36
N THR A 21 -27.96 0.78 -40.71
CA THR A 21 -27.51 0.96 -39.33
C THR A 21 -26.10 1.55 -39.35
N PRO A 22 -25.82 2.67 -38.67
CA PRO A 22 -24.47 3.22 -38.63
C PRO A 22 -23.54 2.26 -37.88
N LYS A 23 -22.47 1.80 -38.54
CA LYS A 23 -21.35 1.14 -37.86
C LYS A 23 -20.79 2.09 -36.80
N PRO A 24 -20.55 1.65 -35.54
CA PRO A 24 -19.81 2.46 -34.60
C PRO A 24 -18.38 2.55 -35.10
N THR A 25 -18.02 3.70 -35.65
CA THR A 25 -16.62 4.08 -35.86
C THR A 25 -15.99 4.21 -34.47
N LEU A 26 -15.10 3.28 -34.14
CA LEU A 26 -14.11 3.47 -33.07
C LEU A 26 -13.26 4.68 -33.47
N GLY A 27 -13.69 5.86 -33.01
CA GLY A 27 -12.96 7.10 -33.21
C GLY A 27 -11.57 6.95 -32.62
N THR A 28 -10.57 6.89 -33.49
CA THR A 28 -9.17 7.12 -33.17
C THR A 28 -8.99 8.61 -32.87
N SER A 29 -9.48 9.07 -31.72
CA SER A 29 -9.05 10.37 -31.20
C SER A 29 -7.64 10.20 -30.63
N GLN A 30 -6.64 10.35 -31.50
CA GLN A 30 -5.40 11.04 -31.10
C GLN A 30 -5.77 12.50 -30.85
N GLY A 31 -6.53 12.74 -29.78
CA GLY A 31 -6.91 14.06 -29.30
C GLY A 31 -5.89 14.50 -28.28
N THR A 32 -5.24 15.62 -28.59
CA THR A 32 -4.46 16.48 -27.70
C THR A 32 -4.76 16.30 -26.22
N THR A 33 -3.71 16.04 -25.44
CA THR A 33 -3.76 15.92 -23.98
C THR A 33 -4.47 17.13 -23.39
N PRO A 34 -5.61 16.99 -22.69
CA PRO A 34 -6.08 18.07 -21.84
C PRO A 34 -4.96 18.32 -20.84
N SER A 35 -4.42 19.53 -20.82
CA SER A 35 -3.65 19.99 -19.67
C SER A 35 -4.52 19.71 -18.44
N ALA A 36 -4.12 18.74 -17.61
CA ALA A 36 -4.85 18.37 -16.41
C ALA A 36 -4.75 19.53 -15.41
N ALA A 37 -5.59 20.54 -15.60
CA ALA A 37 -5.86 21.53 -14.58
C ALA A 37 -6.40 20.76 -13.38
N ALA A 38 -5.81 20.99 -12.20
CA ALA A 38 -6.31 20.41 -10.97
C ALA A 38 -7.76 20.86 -10.78
N ASN A 39 -8.70 19.91 -10.82
CA ASN A 39 -10.11 20.21 -10.60
C ASN A 39 -10.31 20.53 -9.11
N LYS A 40 -10.88 21.69 -8.84
CA LYS A 40 -10.88 22.32 -7.49
C LYS A 40 -12.18 22.11 -6.70
N GLN A 41 -13.09 21.24 -7.13
CA GLN A 41 -14.40 21.14 -6.50
C GLN A 41 -14.74 19.72 -6.07
N GLU A 42 -15.09 19.61 -4.78
CA GLU A 42 -15.93 18.56 -4.23
C GLU A 42 -17.27 18.65 -4.98
N ALA A 43 -17.72 17.55 -5.58
CA ALA A 43 -19.11 17.49 -6.03
C ALA A 43 -19.98 17.76 -4.79
N ALA A 44 -20.96 18.65 -4.90
CA ALA A 44 -21.88 18.90 -3.81
C ALA A 44 -22.69 17.62 -3.56
N LEU A 45 -22.25 16.80 -2.61
CA LEU A 45 -23.04 15.68 -2.11
C LEU A 45 -24.13 16.25 -1.21
N ASP A 46 -25.33 15.68 -1.30
CA ASP A 46 -26.38 15.88 -0.31
C ASP A 46 -25.80 15.70 1.10
N PRO A 47 -25.99 16.63 2.05
CA PRO A 47 -25.53 16.48 3.43
C PRO A 47 -26.01 15.19 4.13
N ASN A 48 -27.13 14.61 3.69
CA ASN A 48 -27.65 13.33 4.17
C ASN A 48 -27.06 12.11 3.43
N ASN A 49 -26.25 12.34 2.40
CA ASN A 49 -25.56 11.27 1.69
C ASN A 49 -24.61 10.54 2.67
N PRO A 50 -24.61 9.20 2.71
CA PRO A 50 -23.71 8.46 3.59
C PRO A 50 -22.22 8.75 3.35
N TYR A 51 -21.84 9.19 2.14
CA TYR A 51 -20.49 9.61 1.76
C TYR A 51 -20.19 11.09 2.05
N ALA A 52 -21.19 11.85 2.53
CA ALA A 52 -20.98 13.23 2.90
C ALA A 52 -19.90 13.35 3.98
N ARG A 53 -19.02 14.33 3.79
CA ARG A 53 -17.95 14.63 4.74
C ARG A 53 -18.53 15.00 6.11
N LEU A 54 -18.08 14.32 7.15
CA LEU A 54 -18.39 14.63 8.54
C LEU A 54 -17.19 15.35 9.18
N TYR A 55 -17.43 16.41 9.94
CA TYR A 55 -16.39 17.15 10.67
C TYR A 55 -16.89 17.55 12.06
N ILE A 56 -16.14 17.12 13.07
CA ILE A 56 -16.45 17.20 14.50
C ILE A 56 -15.27 17.96 15.17
N PRO A 57 -15.21 19.30 15.03
CA PRO A 57 -14.07 20.11 15.47
C PRO A 57 -13.72 19.97 16.95
N GLN A 58 -14.71 19.72 17.80
CA GLN A 58 -14.54 19.57 19.25
C GLN A 58 -13.67 18.37 19.65
N ASN A 59 -13.50 17.39 18.76
CA ASN A 59 -12.63 16.24 19.01
C ASN A 59 -11.17 16.51 18.59
N ALA A 60 -10.86 17.63 17.93
CA ALA A 60 -9.50 17.93 17.52
C ALA A 60 -8.57 18.15 18.74
N PRO A 61 -7.30 17.69 18.68
CA PRO A 61 -6.34 17.98 19.74
C PRO A 61 -6.11 19.50 19.85
N THR A 62 -5.82 19.96 21.06
CA THR A 62 -5.52 21.38 21.35
C THR A 62 -4.26 21.50 22.20
N GLY A 63 -3.74 22.72 22.36
CA GLY A 63 -2.57 22.97 23.21
C GLY A 63 -1.38 22.06 22.88
N ALA A 64 -0.82 21.42 23.90
CA ALA A 64 0.34 20.53 23.78
C ALA A 64 0.04 19.26 22.95
N ASP A 65 -1.18 18.74 22.97
CA ASP A 65 -1.56 17.54 22.21
C ASP A 65 -1.46 17.79 20.70
N ALA A 66 -1.80 19.01 20.27
CA ALA A 66 -1.69 19.45 18.88
C ALA A 66 -0.26 19.75 18.43
N GLN A 67 0.74 19.58 19.28
CA GLN A 67 2.16 19.84 18.98
C GLN A 67 3.03 18.59 18.93
N ILE A 68 2.47 17.42 19.23
CA ILE A 68 3.21 16.16 19.27
C ILE A 68 3.82 15.83 17.90
N PRO A 69 5.15 15.62 17.80
CA PRO A 69 5.79 15.26 16.55
C PRO A 69 5.41 13.83 16.10
N PRO A 70 5.58 13.49 14.80
CA PRO A 70 6.11 14.33 13.74
C PRO A 70 5.15 15.42 13.24
N ASP A 71 5.70 16.40 12.52
CA ASP A 71 4.94 17.49 11.90
C ASP A 71 4.18 17.04 10.63
N GLY A 72 4.60 15.93 10.05
CA GLY A 72 4.06 15.37 8.83
C GLY A 72 4.58 13.95 8.55
N TRP A 73 4.02 13.37 7.50
CA TRP A 73 4.22 12.00 7.05
C TRP A 73 4.39 12.03 5.54
N THR A 74 5.53 11.59 5.01
CA THR A 74 5.91 11.91 3.62
C THR A 74 5.86 10.75 2.66
N HIS A 75 5.79 9.52 3.16
CA HIS A 75 5.89 8.30 2.36
C HIS A 75 4.92 7.25 2.92
N ALA A 76 4.70 6.17 2.16
CA ALA A 76 4.30 4.91 2.77
C ALA A 76 5.26 4.59 3.93
N TYR A 77 4.73 4.12 5.06
CA TYR A 77 5.52 3.73 6.23
C TYR A 77 6.37 4.88 6.82
N GLY A 78 5.94 6.13 6.62
CA GLY A 78 6.45 7.34 7.27
C GLY A 78 7.62 8.03 6.57
N LYS A 79 8.60 7.25 6.10
CA LYS A 79 9.84 7.76 5.48
C LYS A 79 10.44 6.76 4.48
N PRO A 80 11.42 7.15 3.66
CA PRO A 80 12.01 6.27 2.63
C PRO A 80 12.67 4.99 3.18
N SER A 81 12.99 4.94 4.47
CA SER A 81 13.56 3.76 5.14
C SER A 81 12.49 2.77 5.63
N HIS A 82 11.20 3.11 5.47
CA HIS A 82 10.02 2.37 5.96
C HIS A 82 9.98 2.09 7.46
N ASN A 83 10.77 2.81 8.27
CA ASN A 83 10.76 2.65 9.73
C ASN A 83 9.86 3.70 10.41
N ALA A 84 8.57 3.43 10.61
CA ALA A 84 7.61 4.38 11.17
C ALA A 84 7.72 4.57 12.70
N ALA A 85 8.88 5.04 13.17
CA ALA A 85 9.20 5.20 14.58
C ALA A 85 9.62 6.64 14.91
N PHE A 86 8.91 7.27 15.85
CA PHE A 86 9.08 8.67 16.21
C PHE A 86 9.15 8.83 17.74
N PRO A 87 10.34 9.07 18.31
CA PRO A 87 10.45 9.40 19.72
C PRO A 87 9.80 10.76 20.00
N VAL A 88 9.29 10.93 21.22
CA VAL A 88 8.75 12.20 21.70
C VAL A 88 9.66 12.74 22.82
N PRO A 89 9.76 14.08 22.98
CA PRO A 89 10.55 14.65 24.06
C PRO A 89 9.96 14.31 25.44
N ALA A 90 10.78 14.37 26.49
CA ALA A 90 10.33 14.15 27.87
C ALA A 90 9.21 15.14 28.30
N SER A 91 9.18 16.32 27.70
CA SER A 91 8.14 17.34 27.89
C SER A 91 6.82 17.05 27.15
N ALA A 92 6.76 16.01 26.32
CA ALA A 92 5.52 15.62 25.66
C ALA A 92 4.46 15.19 26.69
N PRO A 93 3.16 15.37 26.37
CA PRO A 93 2.07 14.94 27.24
C PRO A 93 2.24 13.50 27.74
N ALA A 94 1.91 13.26 29.00
CA ALA A 94 2.14 11.95 29.63
C ALA A 94 1.44 10.81 28.89
N TRP A 95 0.25 11.04 28.31
CA TRP A 95 -0.51 10.01 27.60
C TRP A 95 0.24 9.43 26.40
N ILE A 96 0.98 10.25 25.63
CA ILE A 96 1.72 9.75 24.47
C ILE A 96 3.03 9.08 24.88
N ARG A 97 3.59 9.41 26.05
CA ARG A 97 4.79 8.74 26.60
C ARG A 97 4.45 7.40 27.26
N ASN A 98 3.33 7.35 27.99
CA ASN A 98 2.90 6.17 28.73
C ASN A 98 2.16 5.16 27.85
N GLY A 99 1.46 5.65 26.82
CA GLY A 99 0.63 4.84 25.95
C GLY A 99 -0.87 5.09 26.18
N VAL A 100 -1.66 4.95 25.11
CA VAL A 100 -3.13 4.94 25.16
C VAL A 100 -3.67 3.70 24.48
N LYS A 101 -4.86 3.28 24.89
CA LYS A 101 -5.55 2.10 24.36
C LYS A 101 -6.95 2.46 23.91
N TRP A 102 -7.24 2.29 22.63
CA TRP A 102 -8.57 2.45 22.07
C TRP A 102 -8.67 1.73 20.73
N ASN A 103 -9.90 1.42 20.32
CA ASN A 103 -10.23 0.86 19.01
C ASN A 103 -11.28 1.77 18.37
N PHE A 104 -10.99 2.26 17.17
CA PHE A 104 -11.93 3.05 16.37
C PHE A 104 -12.51 2.17 15.26
N PRO A 105 -13.82 1.90 15.25
CA PRO A 105 -14.47 1.17 14.17
C PRO A 105 -14.60 2.08 12.94
N GLU A 106 -14.08 1.63 11.80
CA GLU A 106 -14.30 2.27 10.50
C GLU A 106 -15.63 1.79 9.88
N ALA A 107 -15.95 2.18 8.64
CA ALA A 107 -17.31 2.04 8.11
C ALA A 107 -17.72 0.58 7.85
N ARG A 108 -16.75 -0.31 7.68
CA ARG A 108 -16.89 -1.75 7.43
C ARG A 108 -16.29 -2.60 8.56
N ALA A 109 -16.13 -2.03 9.75
CA ALA A 109 -15.58 -2.70 10.92
C ALA A 109 -16.20 -4.09 11.13
N TRP A 110 -15.35 -5.12 11.13
CA TRP A 110 -15.73 -6.50 11.40
C TRP A 110 -15.17 -6.95 12.76
N PRO A 111 -15.94 -7.63 13.63
CA PRO A 111 -15.53 -7.85 15.03
C PRO A 111 -14.16 -8.51 15.15
N LEU A 112 -13.18 -7.87 15.80
CA LEU A 112 -11.80 -8.40 15.94
C LEU A 112 -11.71 -9.77 16.61
N SER A 113 -12.71 -10.14 17.42
CA SER A 113 -12.82 -11.43 18.10
C SER A 113 -13.21 -12.59 17.18
N ASP A 114 -13.71 -12.32 15.98
CA ASP A 114 -14.06 -13.38 15.05
C ASP A 114 -12.80 -14.08 14.54
N ASN A 115 -12.91 -15.38 14.33
CA ASN A 115 -11.79 -16.19 13.82
C ASN A 115 -11.84 -16.39 12.30
N GLU A 116 -12.94 -15.99 11.65
CA GLU A 116 -13.14 -16.17 10.21
C GLU A 116 -13.38 -14.84 9.50
N PRO A 117 -12.73 -14.61 8.33
CA PRO A 117 -13.01 -13.45 7.51
C PRO A 117 -14.41 -13.50 6.91
N TYR A 118 -14.96 -12.32 6.62
CA TYR A 118 -16.19 -12.23 5.85
C TYR A 118 -16.06 -12.97 4.50
N GLY A 119 -17.05 -13.79 4.16
CA GLY A 119 -17.05 -14.60 2.93
C GLY A 119 -16.23 -15.89 2.99
N ALA A 120 -15.72 -16.30 4.16
CA ALA A 120 -14.95 -17.54 4.32
C ALA A 120 -15.64 -18.80 3.75
N LYS A 121 -16.96 -18.90 3.89
CA LYS A 121 -17.75 -20.04 3.36
C LYS A 121 -17.79 -20.11 1.83
N ILE A 122 -17.58 -18.98 1.14
CA ILE A 122 -17.65 -18.88 -0.32
C ILE A 122 -16.25 -18.94 -0.93
N TYR A 123 -15.32 -18.13 -0.43
CA TYR A 123 -13.96 -18.02 -1.00
C TYR A 123 -12.97 -19.03 -0.38
N GLY A 124 -13.33 -19.66 0.75
CA GLY A 124 -12.39 -20.32 1.63
C GLY A 124 -11.57 -19.31 2.43
N ILE A 125 -11.22 -19.64 3.68
CA ILE A 125 -10.50 -18.73 4.60
C ILE A 125 -9.23 -18.16 3.95
N ARG A 126 -8.50 -18.98 3.19
CA ARG A 126 -7.25 -18.59 2.53
C ARG A 126 -7.43 -17.37 1.61
N GLU A 127 -8.45 -17.36 0.75
CA GLU A 127 -8.69 -16.26 -0.21
C GLU A 127 -9.58 -15.15 0.38
N ALA A 128 -10.49 -15.49 1.30
CA ALA A 128 -11.34 -14.50 1.97
C ALA A 128 -10.53 -13.45 2.76
N LEU A 129 -9.41 -13.85 3.39
CA LEU A 129 -8.55 -12.93 4.14
C LEU A 129 -8.05 -11.73 3.30
N PRO A 130 -7.37 -11.92 2.15
CA PRO A 130 -6.97 -10.80 1.30
C PRO A 130 -8.13 -10.12 0.59
N VAL A 131 -9.22 -10.81 0.27
CA VAL A 131 -10.41 -10.15 -0.29
C VAL A 131 -10.99 -9.15 0.70
N GLN A 132 -11.14 -9.53 1.97
CA GLN A 132 -11.61 -8.59 2.99
C GLN A 132 -10.64 -7.42 3.18
N THR A 133 -9.32 -7.67 3.17
CA THR A 133 -8.34 -6.58 3.17
C THR A 133 -8.55 -5.61 2.01
N GLN A 134 -8.64 -6.11 0.77
CA GLN A 134 -8.57 -5.31 -0.47
C GLN A 134 -9.86 -4.57 -0.85
N PHE A 135 -10.95 -4.82 -0.13
CA PHE A 135 -12.30 -4.34 -0.49
C PHE A 135 -13.11 -3.83 0.70
N TYR A 136 -12.58 -3.93 1.92
CA TYR A 136 -13.28 -3.49 3.13
C TYR A 136 -12.36 -2.76 4.10
N GLY A 137 -11.20 -3.31 4.43
CA GLY A 137 -10.35 -2.77 5.50
C GLY A 137 -9.13 -2.01 5.02
N ASN A 138 -8.27 -1.67 5.99
CA ASN A 138 -6.99 -1.03 5.70
C ASN A 138 -6.02 -2.05 5.11
N ALA A 139 -5.48 -1.74 3.93
CA ALA A 139 -4.35 -2.47 3.37
C ALA A 139 -3.04 -2.07 4.06
N LEU A 140 -2.76 -0.77 4.19
CA LEU A 140 -1.58 -0.21 4.88
C LEU A 140 -1.90 0.26 6.31
N GLY A 141 -0.87 0.72 7.02
CA GLY A 141 -1.03 1.29 8.36
C GLY A 141 -1.55 2.74 8.34
N VAL A 142 -1.40 3.41 9.47
CA VAL A 142 -1.83 4.80 9.64
C VAL A 142 -0.67 5.78 9.41
N ALA A 143 -1.02 7.05 9.24
CA ALA A 143 -0.12 8.18 9.39
C ALA A 143 -0.41 8.95 10.68
N PHE A 144 0.61 9.62 11.22
CA PHE A 144 0.46 10.48 12.39
C PHE A 144 1.01 11.88 12.10
N ALA A 145 0.31 12.91 12.54
CA ALA A 145 0.88 14.24 12.67
C ALA A 145 0.16 15.04 13.75
N LYS A 146 0.92 15.72 14.61
CA LYS A 146 0.38 16.75 15.52
C LYS A 146 -0.82 16.28 16.36
N GLY A 147 -0.71 15.09 16.95
CA GLY A 147 -1.75 14.52 17.82
C GLY A 147 -2.96 13.93 17.09
N VAL A 148 -2.88 13.76 15.78
CA VAL A 148 -3.93 13.18 14.94
C VAL A 148 -3.40 11.95 14.22
N VAL A 149 -4.18 10.87 14.26
CA VAL A 149 -4.00 9.67 13.46
C VAL A 149 -4.84 9.80 12.19
N TYR A 150 -4.25 9.53 11.04
CA TYR A 150 -4.90 9.55 9.74
C TYR A 150 -4.88 8.14 9.15
N ALA A 151 -6.02 7.66 8.69
CA ALA A 151 -6.17 6.37 8.00
C ALA A 151 -6.91 6.58 6.68
N GLU A 152 -6.66 5.70 5.72
CA GLU A 152 -7.45 5.55 4.52
C GLU A 152 -7.74 4.06 4.33
N SER A 153 -8.96 3.73 3.93
CA SER A 153 -9.43 2.35 3.88
C SER A 153 -10.08 2.01 2.54
N ASP A 154 -10.09 0.72 2.23
CA ASP A 154 -10.82 0.15 1.11
C ASP A 154 -12.36 0.17 1.35
N ASP A 155 -12.83 0.67 2.49
CA ASP A 155 -14.22 1.09 2.67
C ASP A 155 -14.58 2.40 1.91
N MET A 156 -13.60 3.00 1.22
CA MET A 156 -13.67 4.25 0.44
C MET A 156 -13.67 5.54 1.27
N PHE A 157 -13.39 5.48 2.56
CA PHE A 157 -13.24 6.63 3.44
C PHE A 157 -11.80 6.87 3.86
N ALA A 158 -11.49 8.13 4.10
CA ALA A 158 -10.35 8.57 4.88
C ALA A 158 -10.82 9.18 6.20
N TYR A 159 -10.05 8.93 7.26
CA TYR A 159 -10.37 9.27 8.63
C TYR A 159 -9.27 10.12 9.26
N ALA A 160 -9.66 11.08 10.10
CA ALA A 160 -8.79 11.72 11.06
C ALA A 160 -9.34 11.50 12.47
N ILE A 161 -8.50 10.95 13.34
CA ILE A 161 -8.86 10.45 14.65
C ILE A 161 -7.95 11.13 15.68
N ASN A 162 -8.53 11.59 16.78
CA ASN A 162 -7.76 12.14 17.89
C ASN A 162 -6.89 11.04 18.51
N ALA A 163 -5.58 11.22 18.49
CA ALA A 163 -4.63 10.18 18.87
C ALA A 163 -4.72 9.78 20.35
N GLN A 164 -5.15 10.70 21.22
CA GLN A 164 -5.30 10.43 22.65
C GLN A 164 -6.59 9.66 22.93
N THR A 165 -7.71 10.10 22.33
CA THR A 165 -9.05 9.67 22.75
C THR A 165 -9.70 8.63 21.82
N GLY A 166 -9.16 8.42 20.62
CA GLY A 166 -9.75 7.55 19.61
C GLY A 166 -11.04 8.13 18.98
N LYS A 167 -11.39 9.39 19.28
CA LYS A 167 -12.60 10.02 18.74
C LYS A 167 -12.38 10.58 17.34
N LEU A 168 -13.38 10.42 16.48
CA LEU A 168 -13.39 10.96 15.11
C LEU A 168 -13.33 12.49 15.10
N ILE A 169 -12.41 13.06 14.32
CA ILE A 169 -12.33 14.50 14.03
C ILE A 169 -13.03 14.78 12.69
N TRP A 170 -12.70 14.02 11.64
CA TRP A 170 -13.43 14.07 10.39
C TRP A 170 -13.33 12.74 9.64
N ARG A 171 -14.32 12.46 8.78
CA ARG A 171 -14.21 11.47 7.71
C ARG A 171 -14.65 12.08 6.39
N THR A 172 -14.08 11.61 5.28
CA THR A 172 -14.44 12.04 3.92
C THR A 172 -14.30 10.88 2.95
N SER A 173 -15.15 10.85 1.92
CA SER A 173 -15.06 9.92 0.79
C SER A 173 -15.09 10.75 -0.51
N PRO A 174 -13.95 11.34 -0.92
CA PRO A 174 -13.92 12.23 -2.09
C PRO A 174 -14.02 11.49 -3.42
N VAL A 175 -13.96 10.15 -3.39
CA VAL A 175 -14.02 9.27 -4.56
C VAL A 175 -14.58 7.91 -4.15
N GLY A 176 -15.46 7.35 -4.99
CA GLY A 176 -16.04 6.02 -4.78
C GLY A 176 -15.10 4.90 -5.25
N ASN A 177 -13.86 4.89 -4.77
CA ASN A 177 -12.87 3.84 -5.07
C ASN A 177 -12.05 3.56 -3.80
N TYR A 178 -11.29 2.45 -3.83
CA TYR A 178 -10.50 1.98 -2.69
C TYR A 178 -9.29 2.88 -2.44
N LEU A 179 -8.92 3.03 -1.16
CA LEU A 179 -7.79 3.82 -0.69
C LEU A 179 -6.81 2.90 0.04
N MET A 180 -5.88 2.30 -0.71
CA MET A 180 -5.07 1.17 -0.25
C MET A 180 -3.77 1.54 0.50
N GLY A 181 -3.46 2.83 0.61
CA GLY A 181 -2.19 3.32 1.15
C GLY A 181 -2.26 3.72 2.63
N ASN A 182 -1.29 4.53 3.06
CA ASN A 182 -1.48 5.40 4.22
C ASN A 182 -1.59 6.85 3.75
N PRO A 183 -2.33 7.72 4.45
CA PRO A 183 -2.38 9.12 4.06
C PRO A 183 -1.01 9.81 4.15
N VAL A 184 -0.67 10.66 3.17
CA VAL A 184 0.52 11.54 3.24
C VAL A 184 0.10 12.86 3.86
N VAL A 185 0.77 13.28 4.94
CA VAL A 185 0.36 14.45 5.73
C VAL A 185 1.44 15.52 5.67
N VAL A 186 1.17 16.64 5.00
CA VAL A 186 2.15 17.72 4.88
C VAL A 186 1.47 19.07 5.06
N LYS A 187 2.02 19.87 5.98
CA LYS A 187 1.51 21.21 6.29
C LYS A 187 0.01 21.17 6.58
N LYS A 188 -0.83 21.73 5.70
CA LYS A 188 -2.28 21.86 5.87
C LYS A 188 -3.07 20.81 5.08
N LEU A 189 -2.39 19.89 4.40
CA LEU A 189 -3.00 18.93 3.47
C LEU A 189 -2.73 17.50 3.89
N VAL A 190 -3.70 16.65 3.58
CA VAL A 190 -3.60 15.19 3.60
C VAL A 190 -3.83 14.74 2.17
N TYR A 191 -2.94 13.89 1.64
CA TYR A 191 -3.05 13.33 0.29
C TYR A 191 -3.41 11.86 0.38
N LEU A 192 -4.44 11.50 -0.38
CA LEU A 192 -5.00 10.16 -0.50
C LEU A 192 -4.76 9.67 -1.92
N SER A 193 -4.66 8.35 -2.10
CA SER A 193 -4.45 7.74 -3.42
C SER A 193 -5.47 6.64 -3.68
N ALA A 194 -6.18 6.77 -4.80
CA ALA A 194 -7.33 5.93 -5.12
C ALA A 194 -7.04 4.99 -6.29
N GLY A 195 -7.40 3.72 -6.12
CA GLY A 195 -7.15 2.69 -7.12
C GLY A 195 -7.77 1.34 -6.77
N SER A 196 -7.92 0.46 -7.76
CA SER A 196 -8.46 -0.88 -7.55
C SER A 196 -7.52 -1.97 -8.03
N VAL A 197 -7.53 -3.12 -7.35
CA VAL A 197 -6.82 -4.33 -7.75
C VAL A 197 -7.34 -4.93 -9.05
N SER A 198 -8.52 -4.52 -9.51
CA SER A 198 -9.26 -5.15 -10.61
C SER A 198 -8.87 -4.64 -12.00
N PHE A 199 -9.23 -5.42 -13.02
CA PHE A 199 -9.17 -5.07 -14.44
C PHE A 199 -10.60 -5.10 -15.00
N ASN A 200 -10.94 -4.16 -15.87
CA ASN A 200 -12.15 -4.30 -16.68
C ASN A 200 -11.95 -5.38 -17.78
N PHE A 201 -13.03 -5.82 -18.40
CA PHE A 201 -12.96 -6.89 -19.39
C PHE A 201 -12.11 -6.53 -20.63
N ALA A 202 -12.13 -5.27 -21.07
CA ALA A 202 -11.30 -4.81 -22.18
C ALA A 202 -9.80 -5.00 -21.88
N ASN A 203 -9.37 -4.71 -20.65
CA ASN A 203 -7.98 -4.90 -20.24
C ASN A 203 -7.63 -6.37 -19.97
N VAL A 204 -8.60 -7.22 -19.63
CA VAL A 204 -8.41 -8.68 -19.62
C VAL A 204 -8.12 -9.19 -21.03
N VAL A 205 -8.90 -8.76 -22.02
CA VAL A 205 -8.66 -9.10 -23.43
C VAL A 205 -7.31 -8.54 -23.90
N ALA A 206 -6.98 -7.30 -23.53
CA ALA A 206 -5.68 -6.72 -23.81
C ALA A 206 -4.55 -7.57 -23.21
N PHE A 207 -4.67 -8.01 -21.96
CA PHE A 207 -3.67 -8.85 -21.30
C PHE A 207 -3.47 -10.19 -22.01
N LYS A 208 -4.57 -10.82 -22.45
CA LYS A 208 -4.52 -12.07 -23.24
C LYS A 208 -3.74 -11.89 -24.54
N ASN A 209 -3.96 -10.77 -25.23
CA ASN A 209 -3.37 -10.52 -26.55
C ASN A 209 -1.92 -10.02 -26.46
N ASP A 210 -1.66 -9.07 -25.56
CA ASP A 210 -0.35 -8.49 -25.28
C ASP A 210 -0.37 -7.90 -23.85
N PRO A 211 0.23 -8.58 -22.86
CA PRO A 211 0.28 -8.11 -21.48
C PRO A 211 0.73 -6.67 -21.32
N SER A 212 1.61 -6.17 -22.21
CA SER A 212 2.12 -4.80 -22.14
C SER A 212 1.09 -3.72 -22.48
N LYS A 213 -0.04 -4.09 -23.08
CA LYS A 213 -1.18 -3.22 -23.41
C LYS A 213 -2.26 -3.19 -22.34
N ALA A 214 -2.21 -4.10 -21.37
CA ALA A 214 -3.16 -4.11 -20.27
C ALA A 214 -2.85 -3.01 -19.24
N ALA A 215 -3.90 -2.40 -18.72
CA ALA A 215 -3.82 -1.44 -17.63
C ALA A 215 -4.74 -1.85 -16.47
N ARG A 216 -4.19 -1.86 -15.25
CA ARG A 216 -4.97 -2.11 -14.04
C ARG A 216 -5.75 -0.87 -13.65
N GLY A 217 -6.98 -1.04 -13.15
CA GLY A 217 -7.85 0.05 -12.70
C GLY A 217 -8.36 0.99 -13.79
N LEU A 218 -7.95 0.80 -15.05
CA LEU A 218 -8.44 1.61 -16.16
C LEU A 218 -9.94 1.37 -16.35
N ASP A 219 -10.70 2.46 -16.25
CA ASP A 219 -12.17 2.48 -16.28
C ASP A 219 -12.83 1.56 -15.24
N ILE A 220 -12.17 1.38 -14.08
CA ILE A 220 -12.73 0.76 -12.88
C ILE A 220 -12.82 1.85 -11.81
N SER A 221 -14.02 2.39 -11.63
CA SER A 221 -14.24 3.61 -10.84
C SER A 221 -13.33 4.77 -11.32
N TYR A 222 -12.97 5.68 -10.42
CA TYR A 222 -12.08 6.81 -10.67
C TYR A 222 -10.81 6.67 -9.86
N ASN A 223 -9.67 7.01 -10.46
CA ASN A 223 -8.34 6.83 -9.87
C ASN A 223 -7.62 8.16 -9.77
N GLY A 224 -6.64 8.25 -8.85
CA GLY A 224 -5.75 9.39 -8.79
C GLY A 224 -5.35 9.78 -7.38
N VAL A 225 -4.84 11.01 -7.26
CA VAL A 225 -4.42 11.59 -5.97
C VAL A 225 -5.42 12.67 -5.58
N TYR A 226 -5.88 12.62 -4.33
CA TYR A 226 -6.86 13.56 -3.77
C TYR A 226 -6.25 14.28 -2.58
N ALA A 227 -6.29 15.61 -2.59
CA ALA A 227 -5.80 16.42 -1.48
C ALA A 227 -6.97 16.98 -0.67
N VAL A 228 -6.98 16.69 0.62
CA VAL A 228 -8.00 17.18 1.56
C VAL A 228 -7.36 18.06 2.63
N SER A 229 -8.16 18.96 3.18
CA SER A 229 -7.80 19.80 4.32
C SER A 229 -7.47 18.92 5.53
N ARG A 230 -6.26 19.05 6.08
CA ARG A 230 -5.86 18.35 7.31
C ARG A 230 -6.79 18.62 8.49
N LYS A 231 -7.33 19.84 8.55
CA LYS A 231 -8.22 20.28 9.64
C LYS A 231 -9.63 19.72 9.50
N THR A 232 -10.16 19.65 8.28
CA THR A 232 -11.61 19.50 8.07
C THR A 232 -12.01 18.34 7.18
N GLY A 233 -11.06 17.66 6.53
CA GLY A 233 -11.32 16.64 5.51
C GLY A 233 -11.91 17.19 4.20
N LYS A 234 -12.01 18.52 4.03
CA LYS A 234 -12.61 19.12 2.83
C LYS A 234 -11.69 18.95 1.63
N LEU A 235 -12.20 18.47 0.49
CA LEU A 235 -11.43 18.36 -0.76
C LEU A 235 -10.91 19.73 -1.20
N LYS A 236 -9.65 19.77 -1.62
CA LYS A 236 -8.94 20.97 -2.10
C LYS A 236 -8.66 20.89 -3.59
N TRP A 237 -8.14 19.75 -4.02
CA TRP A 237 -7.90 19.45 -5.42
C TRP A 237 -7.84 17.93 -5.58
N TYR A 238 -8.02 17.46 -6.81
CA TYR A 238 -7.64 16.11 -7.20
C TYR A 238 -6.88 16.10 -8.52
N PHE A 239 -6.04 15.08 -8.69
CA PHE A 239 -5.30 14.77 -9.91
C PHE A 239 -5.73 13.39 -10.39
N ALA A 240 -6.59 13.34 -11.41
CA ALA A 240 -7.11 12.09 -11.95
C ALA A 240 -6.05 11.34 -12.76
N THR A 241 -6.03 10.02 -12.63
CA THR A 241 -5.18 9.13 -13.42
C THR A 241 -6.04 8.14 -14.20
N ARG A 242 -5.58 7.72 -15.39
CA ARG A 242 -6.33 6.76 -16.21
C ARG A 242 -6.32 5.35 -15.60
N GLY A 243 -5.18 4.89 -15.10
CA GLY A 243 -5.07 3.64 -14.34
C GLY A 243 -5.11 3.89 -12.84
N GLU A 244 -5.24 2.80 -12.08
CA GLU A 244 -5.22 2.85 -10.62
C GLU A 244 -3.96 3.54 -10.07
N ALA A 245 -4.15 4.21 -8.94
CA ALA A 245 -3.08 4.75 -8.11
C ALA A 245 -3.23 4.17 -6.69
N MET A 246 -3.19 2.84 -6.55
CA MET A 246 -3.15 2.17 -5.26
C MET A 246 -1.87 2.48 -4.45
N PRO A 247 -0.67 2.69 -5.06
CA PRO A 247 0.50 3.03 -4.27
C PRO A 247 0.34 4.35 -3.53
N THR A 248 0.86 4.46 -2.31
CA THR A 248 0.92 5.73 -1.60
C THR A 248 1.90 6.68 -2.30
N PRO A 249 1.55 7.94 -2.57
CA PRO A 249 2.49 8.88 -3.17
C PRO A 249 3.63 9.21 -2.20
N ALA A 250 4.78 9.59 -2.73
CA ALA A 250 5.88 10.12 -1.93
C ALA A 250 5.93 11.64 -2.04
N TYR A 251 6.13 12.34 -0.92
CA TYR A 251 6.34 13.78 -0.88
C TYR A 251 7.83 14.12 -0.73
N ASP A 252 8.33 14.98 -1.61
CA ASP A 252 9.63 15.64 -1.45
C ASP A 252 9.64 17.01 -2.14
N ASN A 253 10.21 18.02 -1.46
CA ASN A 253 10.44 19.36 -2.03
C ASN A 253 9.24 19.96 -2.80
N GLY A 254 8.06 19.93 -2.16
CA GLY A 254 6.83 20.50 -2.72
C GLY A 254 6.14 19.65 -3.78
N LYS A 255 6.61 18.43 -4.06
CA LYS A 255 6.07 17.54 -5.09
C LYS A 255 5.59 16.23 -4.49
N LEU A 256 4.55 15.69 -5.07
CA LEU A 256 4.10 14.32 -4.87
C LEU A 256 4.56 13.48 -6.07
N PHE A 257 5.11 12.31 -5.81
CA PHE A 257 5.51 11.34 -6.81
C PHE A 257 4.61 10.11 -6.72
N ILE A 258 4.10 9.65 -7.86
CA ILE A 258 3.18 8.51 -7.91
C ILE A 258 3.35 7.74 -9.22
N THR A 259 3.14 6.43 -9.17
CA THR A 259 3.05 5.55 -10.35
C THR A 259 1.70 4.87 -10.44
N THR A 260 1.26 4.54 -11.65
CA THR A 260 -0.11 4.06 -11.89
C THR A 260 -0.17 2.76 -12.68
N GLY A 261 -1.33 2.11 -12.64
CA GLY A 261 -1.63 0.88 -13.36
C GLY A 261 -1.65 1.01 -14.89
N THR A 262 -1.48 2.23 -15.44
CA THR A 262 -1.28 2.49 -16.89
C THR A 262 0.19 2.68 -17.27
N GLY A 263 1.12 2.37 -16.35
CA GLY A 263 2.55 2.45 -16.63
C GLY A 263 3.13 3.86 -16.59
N ASN A 264 2.41 4.81 -15.99
CA ASN A 264 2.83 6.21 -15.92
C ASN A 264 3.39 6.52 -14.53
N ALA A 265 4.50 7.26 -14.49
CA ALA A 265 5.03 7.95 -13.32
C ALA A 265 4.74 9.45 -13.45
N TYR A 266 4.41 10.10 -12.35
CA TYR A 266 4.09 11.52 -12.29
C TYR A 266 4.85 12.20 -11.16
N ALA A 267 5.21 13.48 -11.38
CA ALA A 267 5.32 14.43 -10.30
C ALA A 267 4.17 15.43 -10.37
N ILE A 268 3.59 15.73 -9.22
CA ILE A 268 2.45 16.60 -9.05
C ILE A 268 2.86 17.68 -8.05
N ASP A 269 2.57 18.94 -8.34
CA ASP A 269 2.76 20.03 -7.39
C ASP A 269 1.81 19.82 -6.21
N ALA A 270 2.37 19.67 -5.01
CA ALA A 270 1.60 19.24 -3.84
C ALA A 270 0.60 20.31 -3.36
N GLU A 271 0.83 21.59 -3.67
CA GLU A 271 -0.05 22.66 -3.25
C GLU A 271 -1.21 22.87 -4.22
N THR A 272 -0.93 22.81 -5.52
CA THR A 272 -1.88 23.16 -6.57
C THR A 272 -2.51 21.95 -7.26
N GLY A 273 -1.95 20.75 -7.11
CA GLY A 273 -2.40 19.53 -7.78
C GLY A 273 -2.02 19.47 -9.27
N LYS A 274 -1.25 20.44 -9.79
CA LYS A 274 -0.88 20.49 -11.20
C LYS A 274 0.24 19.49 -11.52
N GLN A 275 0.18 18.87 -12.69
CA GLN A 275 1.27 18.03 -13.18
C GLN A 275 2.55 18.86 -13.34
N VAL A 276 3.65 18.41 -12.74
CA VAL A 276 5.01 18.95 -12.95
C VAL A 276 5.67 18.21 -14.11
N TRP A 277 5.66 16.88 -14.07
CA TRP A 277 6.13 16.03 -15.17
C TRP A 277 5.37 14.71 -15.21
N LYS A 278 5.43 14.04 -16.37
CA LYS A 278 4.91 12.69 -16.60
C LYS A 278 5.95 11.90 -17.39
N ASN A 279 6.19 10.64 -17.01
CA ASN A 279 6.99 9.70 -17.78
C ASN A 279 6.24 8.37 -17.93
N HIS A 280 6.14 7.86 -19.16
CA HIS A 280 5.55 6.55 -19.43
C HIS A 280 6.62 5.46 -19.38
N LEU A 281 6.72 4.78 -18.24
CA LEU A 281 7.64 3.66 -18.03
C LEU A 281 7.13 2.35 -18.69
N GLY A 282 5.82 2.28 -18.91
CA GLY A 282 5.11 1.06 -19.31
C GLY A 282 5.01 0.05 -18.17
N GLY A 283 4.30 -1.05 -18.41
CA GLY A 283 3.97 -2.00 -17.36
C GLY A 283 2.89 -1.44 -16.41
N ILE A 284 2.82 -1.98 -15.19
CA ILE A 284 1.75 -1.71 -14.22
C ILE A 284 2.39 -1.52 -12.84
N ALA A 285 2.23 -0.36 -12.21
CA ALA A 285 2.59 -0.21 -10.80
C ALA A 285 1.39 -0.71 -9.98
N ASN A 286 1.53 -1.81 -9.25
CA ASN A 286 0.43 -2.37 -8.46
C ASN A 286 0.38 -1.65 -7.09
N MET A 287 1.17 -2.09 -6.11
CA MET A 287 1.20 -1.53 -4.75
C MET A 287 2.53 -0.84 -4.41
N SER A 288 3.50 -0.84 -5.34
CA SER A 288 4.84 -0.29 -5.13
C SER A 288 4.82 1.23 -4.96
N SER A 289 4.82 1.67 -3.70
CA SER A 289 4.84 3.08 -3.32
C SER A 289 6.22 3.67 -3.61
N PRO A 290 6.33 4.88 -4.18
CA PRO A 290 7.63 5.47 -4.49
C PRO A 290 8.45 5.75 -3.23
N ALA A 291 9.77 5.66 -3.36
CA ALA A 291 10.70 6.15 -2.35
C ALA A 291 11.58 7.26 -2.92
N VAL A 292 11.78 8.34 -2.16
CA VAL A 292 12.59 9.48 -2.61
C VAL A 292 13.87 9.60 -1.79
N TYR A 293 15.01 9.70 -2.47
CA TYR A 293 16.30 9.89 -1.80
C TYR A 293 17.27 10.69 -2.68
N LYS A 294 17.79 11.80 -2.15
CA LYS A 294 18.81 12.65 -2.78
C LYS A 294 18.53 12.98 -4.26
N GLY A 295 17.30 13.41 -4.56
CA GLY A 295 16.91 13.79 -5.93
C GLY A 295 16.55 12.64 -6.86
N HIS A 296 16.49 11.40 -6.36
CA HIS A 296 16.02 10.24 -7.10
C HIS A 296 14.69 9.73 -6.55
N VAL A 297 13.80 9.30 -7.44
CA VAL A 297 12.53 8.61 -7.14
C VAL A 297 12.65 7.15 -7.57
N PHE A 298 12.44 6.23 -6.65
CA PHE A 298 12.53 4.79 -6.90
C PHE A 298 11.12 4.19 -6.97
N VAL A 299 10.81 3.50 -8.07
CA VAL A 299 9.49 2.90 -8.33
C VAL A 299 9.63 1.55 -9.02
N ALA A 300 8.81 0.58 -8.66
CA ALA A 300 8.81 -0.72 -9.31
C ALA A 300 7.56 -0.98 -10.13
N MET A 301 7.75 -1.59 -11.30
CA MET A 301 6.67 -1.92 -12.23
C MET A 301 6.57 -3.44 -12.39
N SER A 302 5.34 -3.92 -12.61
CA SER A 302 5.00 -5.26 -13.09
C SER A 302 4.76 -5.24 -14.60
N VAL A 303 4.66 -6.41 -15.23
CA VAL A 303 4.60 -6.71 -16.67
C VAL A 303 5.88 -6.31 -17.42
N LYS A 304 6.44 -5.15 -17.11
CA LYS A 304 7.83 -4.76 -17.37
C LYS A 304 8.58 -4.73 -16.03
N PRO A 305 9.06 -5.89 -15.54
CA PRO A 305 9.55 -6.08 -14.16
C PRO A 305 10.90 -5.39 -13.92
N TYR A 306 10.84 -4.07 -13.71
CA TYR A 306 11.99 -3.24 -13.43
C TYR A 306 11.75 -2.39 -12.18
N LEU A 307 12.82 -2.18 -11.43
CA LEU A 307 12.97 -1.08 -10.48
C LEU A 307 13.56 0.08 -11.27
N TYR A 308 12.87 1.20 -11.32
CA TYR A 308 13.36 2.42 -11.95
C TYR A 308 13.87 3.38 -10.89
N SER A 309 14.97 4.07 -11.20
CA SER A 309 15.35 5.32 -10.57
C SER A 309 15.09 6.45 -11.54
N LEU A 310 14.29 7.43 -11.14
CA LEU A 310 13.97 8.62 -11.92
C LEU A 310 14.63 9.83 -11.28
N ASP A 311 15.11 10.77 -12.09
CA ASP A 311 15.47 12.10 -11.60
C ASP A 311 14.20 12.82 -11.11
N ALA A 312 14.19 13.27 -9.85
CA ALA A 312 13.01 13.83 -9.21
C ALA A 312 12.55 15.16 -9.85
N LYS A 313 13.46 15.90 -10.49
CA LYS A 313 13.14 17.19 -11.11
C LYS A 313 12.52 17.03 -12.49
N THR A 314 13.00 16.06 -13.27
CA THR A 314 12.67 15.92 -14.70
C THR A 314 11.84 14.68 -15.02
N GLY A 315 11.79 13.70 -14.13
CA GLY A 315 11.16 12.40 -14.35
C GLY A 315 11.93 11.47 -15.27
N LYS A 316 13.10 11.87 -15.79
CA LYS A 316 13.91 11.04 -16.69
C LYS A 316 14.47 9.83 -15.95
N VAL A 317 14.49 8.68 -16.62
CA VAL A 317 15.09 7.45 -16.07
C VAL A 317 16.60 7.65 -15.94
N ALA A 318 17.11 7.60 -14.71
CA ALA A 318 18.54 7.60 -14.42
C ALA A 318 19.14 6.20 -14.61
N TRP A 319 18.45 5.18 -14.10
CA TRP A 319 18.80 3.77 -14.30
C TRP A 319 17.59 2.87 -14.07
N LYS A 320 17.67 1.61 -14.53
CA LYS A 320 16.71 0.56 -14.20
C LYS A 320 17.42 -0.74 -13.79
N GLY A 321 16.84 -1.48 -12.85
CA GLY A 321 17.37 -2.74 -12.32
C GLY A 321 16.33 -3.85 -12.37
N THR A 322 16.79 -5.10 -12.33
CA THR A 322 15.92 -6.30 -12.34
C THR A 322 16.22 -7.20 -11.16
N ILE A 323 15.23 -7.98 -10.74
CA ILE A 323 15.41 -9.11 -9.82
C ILE A 323 15.42 -10.40 -10.66
N PRO A 324 16.41 -11.31 -10.52
CA PRO A 324 16.53 -12.48 -11.38
C PRO A 324 15.33 -13.40 -11.18
N LYS A 325 14.74 -13.86 -12.29
CA LYS A 325 13.57 -14.74 -12.31
C LYS A 325 12.34 -14.16 -11.59
N ALA A 326 12.29 -12.85 -11.34
CA ALA A 326 11.10 -12.23 -10.77
C ALA A 326 9.88 -12.52 -11.66
N ALA A 327 8.77 -12.90 -11.03
CA ALA A 327 7.53 -13.02 -11.76
C ALA A 327 7.17 -11.65 -12.33
N ASN A 328 6.88 -11.59 -13.64
CA ASN A 328 6.54 -10.34 -14.28
C ASN A 328 5.33 -9.66 -13.61
N THR A 329 4.41 -10.40 -13.00
CA THR A 329 3.23 -9.85 -12.32
C THR A 329 3.44 -9.42 -10.85
N GLY A 330 4.59 -9.73 -10.24
CA GLY A 330 4.79 -9.57 -8.79
C GLY A 330 5.77 -8.50 -8.35
N MET A 331 6.63 -7.99 -9.25
CA MET A 331 7.67 -7.03 -8.87
C MET A 331 7.10 -5.65 -8.48
N GLY A 332 6.05 -5.19 -9.17
CA GLY A 332 5.36 -3.94 -8.87
C GLY A 332 4.44 -3.97 -7.66
N ASP A 333 4.42 -5.06 -6.87
CA ASP A 333 3.67 -5.13 -5.61
C ASP A 333 4.44 -4.46 -4.46
N VAL A 334 5.76 -4.64 -4.40
CA VAL A 334 6.56 -4.24 -3.21
C VAL A 334 7.14 -2.85 -3.39
N SER A 335 6.94 -1.98 -2.40
CA SER A 335 7.57 -0.66 -2.31
C SER A 335 9.08 -0.80 -2.08
N PRO A 336 9.96 -0.18 -2.89
CA PRO A 336 11.39 -0.17 -2.63
C PRO A 336 11.71 0.66 -1.39
N VAL A 337 12.64 0.20 -0.56
CA VAL A 337 13.16 0.97 0.58
C VAL A 337 14.51 1.58 0.20
N VAL A 338 14.82 2.79 0.67
CA VAL A 338 16.12 3.42 0.44
C VAL A 338 16.69 4.06 1.71
N SER A 339 17.92 3.70 2.04
CA SER A 339 18.72 4.29 3.12
C SER A 339 20.20 4.20 2.79
N ASP A 340 21.00 5.15 3.27
CA ASP A 340 22.47 5.12 3.19
C ASP A 340 23.03 4.85 1.78
N GLY A 341 22.35 5.41 0.76
CA GLY A 341 22.71 5.25 -0.64
C GLY A 341 22.47 3.84 -1.21
N VAL A 342 21.64 3.04 -0.57
CA VAL A 342 21.25 1.69 -1.00
C VAL A 342 19.74 1.63 -1.14
N VAL A 343 19.26 1.18 -2.30
CA VAL A 343 17.86 0.83 -2.50
C VAL A 343 17.73 -0.68 -2.45
N VAL A 344 16.72 -1.18 -1.74
CA VAL A 344 16.44 -2.60 -1.56
C VAL A 344 15.00 -2.88 -1.95
N GLN A 345 14.79 -3.99 -2.65
CA GLN A 345 13.46 -4.43 -3.03
C GLN A 345 13.37 -5.96 -3.01
N ASP A 346 12.21 -6.46 -2.58
CA ASP A 346 11.80 -7.86 -2.73
C ASP A 346 10.90 -8.04 -3.96
N ALA A 347 10.96 -9.21 -4.57
CA ALA A 347 9.91 -9.70 -5.45
C ALA A 347 9.78 -11.22 -5.35
N VAL A 348 8.58 -11.72 -5.63
CA VAL A 348 8.42 -13.15 -5.91
C VAL A 348 9.15 -13.55 -7.17
N SER A 349 9.82 -14.71 -7.13
CA SER A 349 10.66 -15.20 -8.21
C SER A 349 10.55 -16.71 -8.38
N ASP A 350 11.03 -17.23 -9.53
CA ASP A 350 11.19 -18.67 -9.80
C ASP A 350 9.92 -19.48 -9.46
N VAL A 351 8.79 -19.02 -10.00
CA VAL A 351 7.47 -19.65 -9.85
C VAL A 351 7.47 -21.01 -10.57
N ARG A 352 7.05 -22.06 -9.86
CA ARG A 352 7.02 -23.44 -10.37
C ARG A 352 5.81 -24.20 -9.86
N THR A 353 5.44 -25.26 -10.56
CA THR A 353 4.53 -26.28 -10.04
C THR A 353 5.35 -27.45 -9.51
N THR A 354 5.16 -27.80 -8.24
CA THR A 354 5.81 -28.95 -7.57
C THR A 354 4.71 -29.82 -6.99
N ASN A 355 4.66 -31.10 -7.38
CA ASN A 355 3.61 -32.05 -6.95
C ASN A 355 2.18 -31.51 -7.13
N GLY A 356 1.91 -30.90 -8.30
CA GLY A 356 0.61 -30.31 -8.63
C GLY A 356 0.28 -28.99 -7.91
N LYS A 357 1.15 -28.50 -7.00
CA LYS A 357 0.93 -27.26 -6.24
C LYS A 357 1.86 -26.15 -6.72
N GLY A 358 1.33 -24.93 -6.82
CA GLY A 358 2.12 -23.74 -7.13
C GLY A 358 3.08 -23.40 -5.99
N THR A 359 4.35 -23.18 -6.31
CA THR A 359 5.44 -22.82 -5.40
C THR A 359 6.22 -21.64 -5.98
N MET A 360 6.90 -20.88 -5.14
CA MET A 360 7.73 -19.73 -5.57
C MET A 360 8.82 -19.45 -4.56
N ASN A 361 9.82 -18.67 -4.96
CA ASN A 361 10.74 -18.01 -4.05
C ASN A 361 10.29 -16.57 -3.79
N THR A 362 10.81 -15.97 -2.72
CA THR A 362 10.99 -14.52 -2.61
C THR A 362 12.49 -14.21 -2.80
N THR A 363 12.80 -13.11 -3.47
CA THR A 363 14.18 -12.70 -3.77
C THR A 363 14.35 -11.23 -3.51
N VAL A 364 15.28 -10.92 -2.60
CA VAL A 364 15.63 -9.56 -2.22
C VAL A 364 16.90 -9.17 -2.94
N ARG A 365 16.94 -7.95 -3.45
CA ARG A 365 18.13 -7.41 -4.11
C ARG A 365 18.37 -5.99 -3.64
N ALA A 366 19.65 -5.64 -3.53
CA ALA A 366 20.09 -4.29 -3.24
C ALA A 366 20.89 -3.70 -4.39
N TRP A 367 20.72 -2.41 -4.61
CA TRP A 367 21.47 -1.62 -5.57
C TRP A 367 22.03 -0.38 -4.91
N ASN A 368 23.14 0.11 -5.42
CA ASN A 368 23.59 1.47 -5.15
C ASN A 368 22.53 2.44 -5.72
N ALA A 369 21.98 3.31 -4.85
CA ALA A 369 20.86 4.17 -5.18
C ALA A 369 21.17 5.16 -6.33
N LYS A 370 22.42 5.63 -6.44
CA LYS A 370 22.83 6.58 -7.47
C LYS A 370 23.07 5.92 -8.83
N THR A 371 23.74 4.78 -8.84
CA THR A 371 24.30 4.18 -10.07
C THR A 371 23.51 2.98 -10.60
N GLY A 372 22.64 2.38 -9.78
CA GLY A 372 21.97 1.13 -10.13
C GLY A 372 22.89 -0.09 -10.14
N LYS A 373 24.14 0.04 -9.66
CA LYS A 373 25.04 -1.12 -9.50
C LYS A 373 24.47 -2.07 -8.46
N VAL A 374 24.25 -3.32 -8.84
CA VAL A 374 23.84 -4.39 -7.90
C VAL A 374 24.93 -4.55 -6.82
N LEU A 375 24.51 -4.54 -5.56
CA LEU A 375 25.40 -4.80 -4.42
C LEU A 375 25.37 -6.28 -4.04
N TRP A 376 24.17 -6.85 -3.92
CA TRP A 376 23.96 -8.25 -3.56
C TRP A 376 22.57 -8.72 -3.96
N THR A 377 22.33 -10.03 -3.91
CA THR A 377 21.03 -10.66 -4.13
C THR A 377 20.90 -11.85 -3.20
N ASP A 378 19.79 -11.92 -2.48
CA ASP A 378 19.49 -13.00 -1.55
C ASP A 378 18.18 -13.71 -1.96
N LYS A 379 18.18 -15.04 -1.88
CA LYS A 379 16.98 -15.86 -2.09
C LYS A 379 16.46 -16.28 -0.72
N MET A 380 15.39 -15.63 -0.26
CA MET A 380 14.92 -15.81 1.11
C MET A 380 14.29 -17.18 1.38
N GLY A 381 13.98 -17.96 0.33
CA GLY A 381 13.49 -19.33 0.47
C GLY A 381 12.30 -19.62 -0.45
N ARG A 382 12.00 -20.92 -0.59
CA ARG A 382 10.88 -21.43 -1.38
C ARG A 382 9.74 -21.88 -0.47
N GLY A 383 8.53 -21.58 -0.89
CA GLY A 383 7.31 -22.04 -0.21
C GLY A 383 6.11 -22.11 -1.16
N PRO A 384 4.93 -22.45 -0.61
CA PRO A 384 3.70 -22.50 -1.38
C PRO A 384 3.31 -21.11 -1.92
N LYS A 385 2.60 -21.08 -3.04
CA LYS A 385 1.95 -19.87 -3.56
C LYS A 385 0.92 -19.36 -2.54
N VAL A 386 1.13 -18.17 -2.01
CA VAL A 386 0.17 -17.49 -1.11
C VAL A 386 -0.76 -16.54 -1.88
N PRO A 387 -1.97 -16.24 -1.35
CA PRO A 387 -2.94 -15.38 -2.02
C PRO A 387 -2.61 -13.90 -1.86
N ALA A 388 -2.84 -13.11 -2.92
CA ALA A 388 -2.46 -11.68 -3.07
C ALA A 388 -1.01 -11.35 -2.60
N PHE A 389 -0.57 -10.10 -2.72
CA PHE A 389 0.70 -9.52 -2.22
C PHE A 389 1.69 -10.53 -1.59
N LYS A 390 2.61 -11.06 -2.40
CA LYS A 390 3.42 -12.25 -2.04
C LYS A 390 4.84 -11.92 -1.61
N GLY A 391 5.27 -10.67 -1.79
CA GLY A 391 6.54 -10.18 -1.28
C GLY A 391 6.39 -9.59 0.11
N GLY A 392 7.51 -9.41 0.81
CA GLY A 392 7.55 -8.66 2.06
C GLY A 392 8.07 -7.25 1.85
N VAL A 393 7.45 -6.28 2.50
CA VAL A 393 7.91 -4.89 2.47
C VAL A 393 9.18 -4.77 3.32
N PRO A 394 10.33 -4.37 2.73
CA PRO A 394 11.57 -4.23 3.47
C PRO A 394 11.60 -2.92 4.27
N MET A 395 12.21 -2.95 5.45
CA MET A 395 12.57 -1.78 6.27
C MET A 395 14.09 -1.73 6.45
N VAL A 396 14.66 -0.53 6.49
CA VAL A 396 16.09 -0.33 6.78
C VAL A 396 16.27 0.54 8.01
N HIS A 397 17.10 0.06 8.93
CA HIS A 397 17.55 0.81 10.10
C HIS A 397 18.96 0.37 10.48
N ASP A 398 19.84 1.32 10.81
CA ASP A 398 21.21 1.10 11.30
C ASP A 398 22.01 0.07 10.50
N GLY A 399 21.96 0.16 9.18
CA GLY A 399 22.70 -0.72 8.28
C GLY A 399 22.17 -2.16 8.18
N VAL A 400 20.95 -2.42 8.65
CA VAL A 400 20.26 -3.70 8.56
C VAL A 400 18.96 -3.56 7.77
N VAL A 401 18.72 -4.50 6.85
CA VAL A 401 17.44 -4.70 6.17
C VAL A 401 16.65 -5.72 6.97
N TYR A 402 15.45 -5.37 7.38
CA TYR A 402 14.48 -6.28 7.97
C TYR A 402 13.35 -6.49 6.96
N VAL A 403 13.12 -7.73 6.54
CA VAL A 403 12.17 -8.03 5.47
C VAL A 403 11.51 -9.37 5.70
N GLY A 404 10.20 -9.40 5.47
CA GLY A 404 9.41 -10.63 5.59
C GLY A 404 9.37 -11.44 4.29
N SER A 405 9.00 -12.70 4.40
CA SER A 405 8.58 -13.52 3.26
C SER A 405 7.24 -14.15 3.56
N PRO A 406 6.17 -13.73 2.87
CA PRO A 406 4.86 -14.37 2.98
C PRO A 406 4.83 -15.81 2.49
N VAL A 407 5.78 -16.16 1.63
CA VAL A 407 5.90 -17.47 1.02
C VAL A 407 6.45 -18.49 2.03
N THR A 408 7.42 -18.09 2.86
CA THR A 408 8.00 -18.94 3.92
C THR A 408 7.45 -18.62 5.31
N SER A 409 6.69 -17.54 5.45
CA SER A 409 6.12 -17.04 6.70
C SER A 409 7.16 -16.74 7.79
N ASP A 410 8.22 -16.04 7.39
CA ASP A 410 9.31 -15.63 8.27
C ASP A 410 9.77 -14.20 8.01
N TYR A 411 10.54 -13.66 8.94
CA TYR A 411 11.33 -12.44 8.75
C TYR A 411 12.82 -12.78 8.77
N VAL A 412 13.58 -12.03 7.97
CA VAL A 412 15.04 -12.09 7.97
C VAL A 412 15.62 -10.71 8.25
N ALA A 413 16.76 -10.70 8.93
CA ALA A 413 17.64 -9.53 8.97
C ALA A 413 18.84 -9.78 8.06
N LEU A 414 19.13 -8.82 7.19
CA LEU A 414 20.26 -8.86 6.26
C LEU A 414 21.14 -7.62 6.47
N ASN A 415 22.45 -7.77 6.42
CA ASN A 415 23.32 -6.60 6.39
C ASN A 415 23.09 -5.79 5.10
N LEU A 416 22.84 -4.48 5.21
CA LEU A 416 22.44 -3.61 4.09
C LEU A 416 23.46 -3.57 2.95
N LYS A 417 24.76 -3.68 3.26
CA LYS A 417 25.83 -3.52 2.27
C LYS A 417 26.25 -4.84 1.64
N THR A 418 26.14 -5.94 2.37
CA THR A 418 26.69 -7.25 1.96
C THR A 418 25.61 -8.29 1.66
N GLY A 419 24.39 -8.11 2.13
CA GLY A 419 23.31 -9.10 2.02
C GLY A 419 23.46 -10.28 2.96
N LYS A 420 24.50 -10.32 3.82
CA LYS A 420 24.72 -11.39 4.77
C LYS A 420 23.52 -11.48 5.73
N GLN A 421 22.85 -12.65 5.75
CA GLN A 421 21.80 -12.93 6.71
C GLN A 421 22.37 -12.96 8.14
N LEU A 422 21.78 -12.18 9.02
CA LEU A 422 22.13 -12.06 10.44
C LEU A 422 21.33 -13.06 11.28
N TRP A 423 20.01 -13.15 11.02
CA TRP A 423 19.10 -14.09 11.64
C TRP A 423 17.86 -14.31 10.78
N ARG A 424 17.07 -15.31 11.16
CA ARG A 424 15.74 -15.61 10.63
C ARG A 424 14.79 -15.94 11.78
N TRP A 425 13.57 -15.43 11.72
CA TRP A 425 12.52 -15.70 12.68
C TRP A 425 11.25 -16.18 11.96
N ASN A 426 10.78 -17.38 12.29
CA ASN A 426 9.53 -17.92 11.75
C ASN A 426 8.35 -17.35 12.54
N VAL A 427 7.34 -16.86 11.83
CA VAL A 427 6.14 -16.32 12.47
C VAL A 427 5.35 -17.46 13.13
N PRO A 428 5.07 -17.39 14.44
CA PRO A 428 4.17 -18.34 15.09
C PRO A 428 2.77 -18.24 14.48
N ASN A 429 2.14 -19.37 14.16
CA ASN A 429 0.74 -19.44 13.70
C ASN A 429 0.45 -18.57 12.46
N ALA A 430 1.30 -18.62 11.43
CA ALA A 430 1.23 -17.78 10.23
C ALA A 430 -0.11 -17.80 9.44
N GLY A 431 -0.96 -18.79 9.68
CA GLY A 431 -2.27 -18.92 9.05
C GLY A 431 -2.23 -19.29 7.56
N PRO A 432 -3.39 -19.57 6.94
CA PRO A 432 -3.47 -20.16 5.60
C PRO A 432 -3.14 -19.18 4.46
N ALA A 433 -3.17 -17.87 4.72
CA ALA A 433 -2.80 -16.85 3.74
C ALA A 433 -1.30 -16.52 3.77
N GLY A 434 -0.50 -17.14 4.64
CA GLY A 434 0.89 -16.76 4.91
C GLY A 434 1.00 -15.46 5.72
N ALA A 435 2.14 -15.26 6.38
CA ALA A 435 2.41 -14.13 7.27
C ALA A 435 3.39 -13.11 6.66
N ALA A 436 3.99 -12.23 7.48
CA ALA A 436 5.17 -11.44 7.15
C ALA A 436 5.13 -10.58 5.86
N ARG A 437 3.99 -9.95 5.54
CA ARG A 437 3.92 -9.02 4.38
C ARG A 437 4.34 -7.59 4.73
N GLY A 438 3.92 -7.09 5.89
CA GLY A 438 4.23 -5.73 6.36
C GLY A 438 5.69 -5.54 6.76
N ALA A 439 6.14 -4.30 6.79
CA ALA A 439 7.46 -3.95 7.30
C ALA A 439 7.48 -3.99 8.84
N PRO A 440 8.58 -4.46 9.47
CA PRO A 440 8.82 -4.24 10.89
C PRO A 440 9.10 -2.76 11.18
N THR A 441 8.84 -2.33 12.41
CA THR A 441 9.24 -1.01 12.92
C THR A 441 10.30 -1.19 14.01
N TYR A 442 11.46 -0.56 13.84
CA TYR A 442 12.50 -0.55 14.87
C TYR A 442 12.32 0.68 15.75
N TYR A 443 12.22 0.48 17.06
CA TYR A 443 12.15 1.56 18.03
C TYR A 443 12.84 1.21 19.35
N LYS A 444 13.72 2.10 19.82
CA LYS A 444 14.46 2.00 21.10
C LYS A 444 15.01 0.58 21.39
N GLY A 445 15.68 -0.04 20.43
CA GLY A 445 16.32 -1.35 20.63
C GLY A 445 15.41 -2.57 20.47
N THR A 446 14.21 -2.40 19.93
CA THR A 446 13.24 -3.49 19.72
C THR A 446 12.63 -3.41 18.32
N LEU A 447 12.42 -4.56 17.68
CA LEU A 447 11.61 -4.65 16.46
C LEU A 447 10.17 -4.97 16.82
N TYR A 448 9.24 -4.23 16.23
CA TYR A 448 7.81 -4.45 16.37
C TYR A 448 7.25 -4.89 15.04
N VAL A 449 6.52 -6.01 15.05
CA VAL A 449 6.00 -6.65 13.85
C VAL A 449 4.51 -6.89 14.00
N SER A 450 3.70 -6.33 13.11
CA SER A 450 2.27 -6.65 12.99
C SER A 450 2.06 -7.70 11.90
N THR A 451 1.63 -8.90 12.26
CA THR A 451 1.37 -9.97 11.30
C THR A 451 0.36 -10.99 11.82
N GLY A 452 -0.40 -11.61 10.92
CA GLY A 452 -1.58 -12.37 11.34
C GLY A 452 -2.52 -11.49 12.19
N PRO A 453 -3.05 -11.99 13.31
CA PRO A 453 -3.88 -11.23 14.25
C PRO A 453 -3.08 -10.63 15.43
N SER A 454 -1.75 -10.57 15.35
CA SER A 454 -0.90 -10.26 16.52
C SER A 454 0.21 -9.25 16.22
N VAL A 455 0.67 -8.61 17.28
CA VAL A 455 1.83 -7.71 17.26
C VAL A 455 2.92 -8.30 18.15
N TYR A 456 4.13 -8.44 17.60
CA TYR A 456 5.28 -9.08 18.23
C TYR A 456 6.36 -8.05 18.54
N ALA A 457 7.01 -8.17 19.68
CA ALA A 457 8.28 -7.53 20.00
C ALA A 457 9.41 -8.54 19.84
N LEU A 458 10.43 -8.22 19.04
CA LEU A 458 11.59 -9.07 18.78
C LEU A 458 12.89 -8.34 19.16
N ASP A 459 13.88 -9.10 19.61
CA ASP A 459 15.25 -8.62 19.73
C ASP A 459 15.86 -8.43 18.32
N PRO A 460 16.24 -7.19 17.93
CA PRO A 460 16.79 -6.90 16.60
C PRO A 460 18.13 -7.59 16.29
N LYS A 461 18.88 -8.01 17.32
CA LYS A 461 20.19 -8.65 17.16
C LYS A 461 20.07 -10.15 16.92
N THR A 462 19.11 -10.79 17.57
CA THR A 462 18.97 -12.26 17.56
C THR A 462 17.75 -12.76 16.80
N GLY A 463 16.77 -11.89 16.54
CA GLY A 463 15.47 -12.26 15.97
C GLY A 463 14.56 -13.02 16.94
N LYS A 464 14.96 -13.19 18.21
CA LYS A 464 14.14 -13.89 19.19
C LYS A 464 12.95 -13.04 19.62
N GLU A 465 11.80 -13.70 19.75
CA GLU A 465 10.60 -13.08 20.33
C GLU A 465 10.84 -12.74 21.80
N ILE A 466 10.50 -11.50 22.16
CA ILE A 466 10.48 -10.99 23.53
C ILE A 466 9.09 -11.22 24.12
N HIS A 467 8.06 -10.81 23.38
CA HIS A 467 6.66 -10.87 23.80
C HIS A 467 5.74 -10.64 22.59
N SER A 468 4.47 -11.02 22.69
CA SER A 468 3.45 -10.72 21.68
C SER A 468 2.08 -10.45 22.30
N VAL A 469 1.27 -9.66 21.58
CA VAL A 469 -0.11 -9.33 21.96
C VAL A 469 -1.05 -9.74 20.83
N HIS A 470 -2.12 -10.44 21.19
CA HIS A 470 -3.21 -10.73 20.28
C HIS A 470 -4.15 -9.52 20.17
N VAL A 471 -4.35 -9.03 18.95
CA VAL A 471 -5.24 -7.89 18.64
C VAL A 471 -6.52 -8.36 17.96
N GLY A 472 -6.44 -9.42 17.16
CA GLY A 472 -7.55 -9.92 16.34
C GLY A 472 -7.55 -9.39 14.91
N GLY A 473 -8.43 -9.95 14.08
CA GLY A 473 -8.48 -9.64 12.65
C GLY A 473 -7.20 -10.00 11.89
N ARG A 474 -6.73 -9.10 11.02
CA ARG A 474 -5.54 -9.34 10.18
C ARG A 474 -4.79 -8.05 9.87
N PHE A 475 -3.45 -8.12 9.87
CA PHE A 475 -2.62 -6.95 9.54
C PHE A 475 -2.18 -6.85 8.07
N GLY A 476 -2.12 -7.94 7.30
CA GLY A 476 -1.70 -7.84 5.89
C GLY A 476 -0.33 -7.15 5.75
N ILE A 477 -0.29 -6.00 5.05
CA ILE A 477 0.91 -5.16 4.85
C ILE A 477 1.00 -3.95 5.79
N VAL A 478 0.13 -3.87 6.81
CA VAL A 478 0.21 -2.88 7.89
C VAL A 478 1.56 -3.01 8.62
N SER A 479 2.17 -1.86 8.88
CA SER A 479 3.38 -1.73 9.72
C SER A 479 3.04 -0.91 10.97
N PRO A 480 3.62 -1.21 12.15
CA PRO A 480 3.33 -0.44 13.37
C PRO A 480 3.83 1.00 13.27
N ALA A 481 2.95 1.99 13.47
CA ALA A 481 3.37 3.39 13.62
C ALA A 481 3.59 3.69 15.11
N ILE A 482 4.85 3.90 15.52
CA ILE A 482 5.20 4.07 16.94
C ILE A 482 5.53 5.53 17.20
N ILE A 483 4.75 6.18 18.07
CA ILE A 483 4.94 7.56 18.51
C ILE A 483 5.02 7.57 20.04
N GLY A 484 6.21 7.88 20.56
CA GLY A 484 6.45 7.83 22.01
C GLY A 484 6.27 6.42 22.57
N GLY A 485 5.31 6.24 23.47
CA GLY A 485 4.92 4.96 24.07
C GLY A 485 3.60 4.41 23.54
N THR A 486 3.13 4.86 22.37
CA THR A 486 1.91 4.33 21.73
C THR A 486 2.21 3.76 20.35
N VAL A 487 1.63 2.61 20.06
CA VAL A 487 1.58 2.00 18.72
C VAL A 487 0.21 2.28 18.11
N PHE A 488 0.18 2.80 16.88
CA PHE A 488 -1.04 2.95 16.09
C PHE A 488 -1.00 2.03 14.87
N LEU A 489 -2.14 1.40 14.56
CA LEU A 489 -2.27 0.37 13.54
C LEU A 489 -3.57 0.56 12.77
N GLY A 490 -3.54 0.31 11.45
CA GLY A 490 -4.73 -0.07 10.70
C GLY A 490 -4.94 -1.58 10.80
N ASN A 491 -6.15 -2.05 10.51
CA ASN A 491 -6.48 -3.48 10.47
C ASN A 491 -7.27 -3.79 9.20
N SER A 492 -7.02 -4.95 8.60
CA SER A 492 -7.77 -5.44 7.43
C SER A 492 -9.23 -5.74 7.73
N TRP A 493 -9.63 -5.76 9.00
CA TRP A 493 -11.02 -5.83 9.44
C TRP A 493 -11.64 -4.47 9.70
N ASP A 494 -11.01 -3.43 9.16
CA ASP A 494 -11.52 -2.06 9.14
C ASP A 494 -11.64 -1.45 10.53
N TRP A 495 -10.51 -1.47 11.23
CA TRP A 495 -10.29 -0.80 12.52
C TRP A 495 -9.01 0.00 12.48
N VAL A 496 -9.01 1.11 13.23
CA VAL A 496 -7.78 1.74 13.71
C VAL A 496 -7.59 1.44 15.19
N ASN A 497 -6.44 0.87 15.55
CA ASN A 497 -6.11 0.49 16.91
C ASN A 497 -5.00 1.41 17.47
N ALA A 498 -5.11 1.75 18.76
CA ALA A 498 -4.00 2.26 19.56
C ALA A 498 -3.69 1.32 20.71
N LEU A 499 -2.42 1.00 20.91
CA LEU A 499 -1.93 0.11 21.95
C LEU A 499 -0.77 0.76 22.71
N PRO A 500 -0.74 0.70 24.05
CA PRO A 500 0.43 1.07 24.82
C PRO A 500 1.61 0.19 24.44
N LEU A 501 2.79 0.78 24.26
CA LEU A 501 3.99 0.04 23.84
C LEU A 501 4.44 -0.95 24.92
N HIS A 502 4.14 -0.68 26.19
CA HIS A 502 4.42 -1.58 27.31
C HIS A 502 3.53 -2.84 27.33
N ASP A 503 2.35 -2.82 26.70
CA ASP A 503 1.53 -4.03 26.50
C ASP A 503 2.27 -5.00 25.56
N ILE A 504 2.98 -4.47 24.56
CA ILE A 504 3.65 -5.26 23.52
C ILE A 504 5.08 -5.65 23.94
N ASN A 505 5.80 -4.74 24.60
CA ASN A 505 7.14 -4.98 25.13
C ASN A 505 7.18 -4.62 26.63
N PRO A 506 7.08 -5.61 27.53
CA PRO A 506 7.13 -5.39 28.99
C PRO A 506 8.40 -4.70 29.48
N ASN A 507 9.48 -4.70 28.69
CA ASN A 507 10.74 -4.03 29.03
C ASN A 507 10.76 -2.54 28.66
N TYR A 508 9.74 -2.03 27.97
CA TYR A 508 9.67 -0.62 27.60
C TYR A 508 9.45 0.27 28.83
N LYS A 509 10.27 1.32 28.95
CA LYS A 509 10.12 2.38 29.94
C LYS A 509 9.88 3.72 29.22
N GLY A 510 8.81 4.42 29.62
CA GLY A 510 8.25 5.61 28.98
C GLY A 510 9.18 6.81 28.90
#